data_AF-A0A8H5EAL0-F1
#
_entry.id   AF-A0A8H5EAL0-F1
#
_cell.length_a   1.000
_cell.length_b   1.000
_cell.length_c   1.000
_cell.angle_alpha   90.00
_cell.angle_beta   90.00
_cell.angle_gamma   90.00
#
_symmetry.space_group_name_H-M   'P 1'
#
loop_
_entity.id
_entity.type
_entity.pdbx_description
1 polymer ?
#
loop_
_entity_poly.entity_id
_entity_poly.type
_entity_poly.pdbx_seq_one_letter_code
_entity_poly.pdbx_strand_id
1 'polypeptide(L)'
;MIANGIGTSAYQAIIQLTVDTRPIFDMFFVHERGRMLSVYVFSQRLGSILGLSSGGSMSDTVGWRWSQNIVGFIFSFEETLFSRFLFAGLQSTPLSSQKDEETAEKSTGGKKLDLRAVSSQANGIVDDFPKRSYRQILKPWVKYPQNKTSFWQYFLRPFFLWGLPNVVIAAFIYAFGATAGIVSFNTISEILTEPPYNFSTTHTGLVFFAALIGDIIGWGIGVISDQVVIALARHNGGDKEPEMRLYMLVPCFVLAAVGYMLYGWGAQTEAHWITIAIGIGAMISHQVEACTIATAYAMGCFPGISGELVVVLAMCSSMVNFAISYSVQPFIEAAGYGWTMTCFGIMVLLSVFTAIFLVRFGKKWRIAKGPRYYQFLDEVGG
;
A
#
# COMPACT_ATOMS: atom_id res chain seq x y z
N MET A 1 -7.64 -9.86 21.53
CA MET A 1 -8.13 -9.46 20.19
C MET A 1 -8.30 -7.96 20.04
N ILE A 2 -9.01 -7.24 20.92
CA ILE A 2 -9.29 -5.80 20.76
C ILE A 2 -8.00 -4.95 20.72
N ALA A 3 -7.06 -5.17 21.64
CA ALA A 3 -5.79 -4.43 21.67
C ALA A 3 -4.93 -4.68 20.40
N ASN A 4 -4.90 -5.91 19.89
CA ASN A 4 -4.22 -6.23 18.64
C ASN A 4 -4.89 -5.54 17.44
N GLY A 5 -6.22 -5.52 17.38
CA GLY A 5 -6.93 -4.84 16.29
C GLY A 5 -6.66 -3.33 16.25
N ILE A 6 -6.66 -2.67 17.41
CA ILE A 6 -6.34 -1.23 17.53
C ILE A 6 -4.86 -0.99 17.17
N GLY A 7 -3.95 -1.84 17.64
CA GLY A 7 -2.52 -1.72 17.33
C GLY A 7 -2.22 -1.90 15.84
N THR A 8 -2.76 -2.95 15.21
CA THR A 8 -2.53 -3.25 13.79
C THR A 8 -3.14 -2.18 12.89
N SER A 9 -4.35 -1.69 13.20
CA SER A 9 -4.98 -0.62 12.41
C SER A 9 -4.22 0.71 12.51
N ALA A 10 -3.75 1.07 13.71
CA ALA A 10 -2.91 2.27 13.88
C ALA A 10 -1.59 2.16 13.09
N TYR A 11 -0.92 1.01 13.18
CA TYR A 11 0.32 0.74 12.45
C TYR A 11 0.13 0.78 10.92
N GLN A 12 -0.90 0.08 10.41
CA GLN A 12 -1.20 0.07 8.98
C GLN A 12 -1.56 1.45 8.45
N ALA A 13 -2.36 2.23 9.19
CA ALA A 13 -2.72 3.59 8.82
C ALA A 13 -1.50 4.52 8.77
N ILE A 14 -0.59 4.41 9.76
CA ILE A 14 0.66 5.18 9.76
C ILE A 14 1.47 4.82 8.53
N ILE A 15 1.67 3.54 8.23
CA ILE A 15 2.46 3.10 7.09
C ILE A 15 1.90 3.60 5.76
N GLN A 16 0.59 3.45 5.55
CA GLN A 16 -0.07 3.92 4.32
C GLN A 16 0.04 5.44 4.13
N LEU A 17 0.03 6.22 5.22
CA LEU A 17 0.10 7.68 5.16
C LEU A 17 1.54 8.21 5.11
N THR A 18 2.45 7.60 5.87
CA THR A 18 3.83 8.07 6.02
C THR A 18 4.78 7.43 5.05
N VAL A 19 4.58 6.21 4.58
CA VAL A 19 5.55 5.53 3.71
C VAL A 19 5.06 5.48 2.27
N ASP A 20 3.79 5.16 2.05
CA ASP A 20 3.25 4.92 0.69
C ASP A 20 3.12 6.20 -0.16
N THR A 21 2.69 7.33 0.41
CA THR A 21 2.22 8.48 -0.40
C THR A 21 3.04 9.76 -0.36
N ARG A 22 3.74 10.09 0.73
CA ARG A 22 4.43 11.39 0.85
C ARG A 22 5.93 11.33 0.61
N PRO A 23 6.73 10.54 1.35
CA PRO A 23 8.18 10.58 1.21
C PRO A 23 8.68 10.01 -0.11
N ILE A 24 8.03 8.96 -0.65
CA ILE A 24 8.40 8.43 -1.97
C ILE A 24 8.18 9.49 -3.05
N PHE A 25 7.13 10.29 -2.92
CA PHE A 25 6.85 11.38 -3.85
C PHE A 25 7.81 12.55 -3.65
N ASP A 26 8.24 12.85 -2.42
CA ASP A 26 9.13 13.98 -2.14
C ASP A 26 10.62 13.66 -2.36
N MET A 27 11.06 12.42 -2.17
CA MET A 27 12.46 12.00 -2.33
C MET A 27 12.84 11.62 -3.77
N PHE A 28 11.88 11.15 -4.57
CA PHE A 28 12.15 10.61 -5.91
C PHE A 28 11.50 11.42 -7.03
N PHE A 29 12.22 11.55 -8.13
CA PHE A 29 11.73 12.21 -9.34
C PHE A 29 10.50 11.50 -9.91
N VAL A 30 9.61 12.24 -10.58
CA VAL A 30 8.32 11.76 -11.09
C VAL A 30 8.44 10.47 -11.94
N HIS A 31 9.54 10.31 -12.68
CA HIS A 31 9.80 9.15 -13.51
C HIS A 31 10.29 7.92 -12.74
N GLU A 32 10.82 8.09 -11.52
CA GLU A 32 11.34 7.00 -10.67
C GLU A 32 10.34 6.56 -9.59
N ARG A 33 9.35 7.40 -9.27
CA ARG A 33 8.35 7.15 -8.21
C ARG A 33 7.64 5.80 -8.36
N GLY A 34 7.26 5.42 -9.57
CA GLY A 34 6.60 4.13 -9.83
C GLY A 34 7.50 2.93 -9.50
N ARG A 35 8.79 3.02 -9.82
CA ARG A 35 9.77 1.96 -9.52
C ARG A 35 10.02 1.82 -8.02
N MET A 36 10.15 2.92 -7.30
CA MET A 36 10.40 2.87 -5.86
C MET A 36 9.16 2.40 -5.08
N LEU A 37 7.97 2.84 -5.48
CA LEU A 37 6.71 2.34 -4.93
C LEU A 37 6.57 0.84 -5.15
N SER A 38 6.95 0.34 -6.34
CA SER A 38 6.84 -1.08 -6.64
C SER A 38 7.84 -1.93 -5.84
N VAL A 39 9.07 -1.45 -5.60
CA VAL A 39 10.04 -2.11 -4.70
C VAL A 39 9.52 -2.14 -3.26
N TYR A 40 8.95 -1.03 -2.78
CA TYR A 40 8.37 -0.96 -1.45
C TYR A 40 7.22 -1.97 -1.26
N VAL A 41 6.25 -1.98 -2.17
CA VAL A 41 5.11 -2.91 -2.13
C VAL A 41 5.58 -4.36 -2.23
N PHE A 42 6.57 -4.65 -3.09
CA PHE A 42 7.15 -5.99 -3.19
C PHE A 42 7.79 -6.44 -1.86
N SER A 43 8.57 -5.59 -1.21
CA SER A 43 9.16 -5.89 0.11
C SER A 43 8.10 -6.17 1.17
N GLN A 44 7.02 -5.39 1.19
CA GLN A 44 5.89 -5.59 2.12
C GLN A 44 5.22 -6.97 1.91
N ARG A 45 5.05 -7.36 0.64
CA ARG A 45 4.47 -8.65 0.25
C ARG A 45 5.37 -9.83 0.62
N LEU A 46 6.65 -9.71 0.30
CA LEU A 46 7.66 -10.71 0.63
C LEU A 46 7.74 -10.96 2.14
N GLY A 47 7.71 -9.90 2.96
CA GLY A 47 7.67 -10.04 4.42
C GLY A 47 6.45 -10.79 4.92
N SER A 48 5.27 -10.51 4.34
CA SER A 48 4.01 -11.17 4.72
C SER A 48 4.05 -12.68 4.41
N ILE A 49 4.57 -13.06 3.25
CA ILE A 49 4.64 -14.47 2.83
C ILE A 49 5.70 -15.24 3.63
N LEU A 50 6.89 -14.67 3.83
CA LEU A 50 7.92 -15.30 4.65
C LEU A 50 7.43 -15.52 6.08
N GLY A 51 6.64 -14.59 6.62
CA GLY A 51 5.98 -14.75 7.92
C GLY A 51 5.03 -15.96 7.96
N LEU A 52 4.21 -16.14 6.92
CA LEU A 52 3.28 -17.27 6.83
C LEU A 52 4.01 -18.61 6.65
N SER A 53 5.02 -18.67 5.77
CA SER A 53 5.79 -19.89 5.53
C SER A 53 6.62 -20.31 6.75
N SER A 54 7.24 -19.37 7.45
CA SER A 54 7.98 -19.66 8.70
C SER A 54 7.04 -19.98 9.86
N GLY A 55 5.87 -19.35 9.93
CA GLY A 55 4.84 -19.68 10.92
C GLY A 55 4.35 -21.14 10.81
N GLY A 56 4.21 -21.66 9.59
CA GLY A 56 3.82 -23.05 9.34
C GLY A 56 4.85 -24.06 9.87
N SER A 57 6.15 -23.85 9.62
CA SER A 57 7.19 -24.77 10.10
C SER A 57 7.37 -24.73 11.63
N MET A 58 7.17 -23.55 12.24
CA MET A 58 7.23 -23.38 13.70
C MET A 58 6.03 -24.03 14.40
N SER A 59 4.86 -23.99 13.77
CA SER A 59 3.63 -24.64 14.24
C SER A 59 3.82 -26.15 14.43
N ASP A 60 4.44 -26.84 13.47
CA ASP A 60 4.68 -28.29 13.54
C ASP A 60 5.78 -28.70 14.54
N THR A 61 6.79 -27.85 14.78
CA THR A 61 8.00 -28.24 15.53
C THR A 61 8.02 -27.76 16.98
N VAL A 62 7.95 -26.45 17.20
CA VAL A 62 8.17 -25.79 18.51
C VAL A 62 6.85 -25.30 19.13
N GLY A 63 5.77 -25.35 18.36
CA GLY A 63 4.41 -24.96 18.76
C GLY A 63 4.09 -23.50 18.47
N TRP A 64 2.80 -23.22 18.27
CA TRP A 64 2.29 -21.92 17.81
C TRP A 64 2.70 -20.71 18.69
N ARG A 65 2.97 -20.92 19.98
CA ARG A 65 3.36 -19.84 20.92
C ARG A 65 4.71 -19.21 20.59
N TRP A 66 5.63 -19.97 19.98
CA TRP A 66 6.95 -19.45 19.60
C TRP A 66 6.90 -18.40 18.51
N SER A 67 5.86 -18.40 17.67
CA SER A 67 5.63 -17.32 16.70
C SER A 67 5.54 -15.94 17.39
N GLN A 68 4.90 -15.86 18.56
CA GLN A 68 4.72 -14.61 19.30
C GLN A 68 6.04 -14.12 19.91
N ASN A 69 6.89 -15.04 20.38
CA ASN A 69 8.19 -14.71 20.96
C ASN A 69 9.17 -14.20 19.90
N ILE A 70 9.14 -14.74 18.69
CA ILE A 70 10.00 -14.30 17.57
C ILE A 70 9.60 -12.90 17.09
N VAL A 71 8.30 -12.62 16.99
CA VAL A 71 7.82 -11.26 16.69
C VAL A 71 8.30 -10.28 17.76
N GLY A 72 8.22 -10.66 19.03
CA GLY A 72 8.75 -9.87 20.15
C GLY A 72 10.26 -9.63 20.04
N PHE A 73 11.03 -10.64 19.63
CA PHE A 73 12.49 -10.52 19.45
C PHE A 73 12.86 -9.60 18.29
N ILE A 74 12.21 -9.73 17.13
CA ILE A 74 12.47 -8.91 15.94
C ILE A 74 12.12 -7.43 16.21
N PHE A 75 10.96 -7.16 16.81
CA PHE A 75 10.59 -5.80 17.20
C PHE A 75 11.52 -5.21 18.26
N SER A 76 11.95 -6.02 19.22
CA SER A 76 12.96 -5.60 20.20
C SER A 76 14.30 -5.31 19.50
N PHE A 77 14.66 -6.08 18.46
CA PHE A 77 15.89 -5.90 17.73
C PHE A 77 15.93 -4.56 17.00
N GLU A 78 14.85 -4.15 16.30
CA GLU A 78 14.80 -2.83 15.65
C GLU A 78 14.76 -1.67 16.64
N GLU A 79 14.00 -1.77 17.75
CA GLU A 79 14.06 -0.75 18.83
C GLU A 79 15.45 -0.68 19.50
N THR A 80 16.20 -1.79 19.51
CA THR A 80 17.56 -1.86 20.08
C THR A 80 18.63 -1.40 19.09
N LEU A 81 18.44 -1.65 17.78
CA LEU A 81 19.36 -1.22 16.72
C LEU A 81 19.15 0.24 16.31
N PHE A 82 17.99 0.83 16.60
CA PHE A 82 17.77 2.26 16.41
C PHE A 82 18.71 3.03 17.34
N SER A 83 19.86 3.39 16.78
CA SER A 83 20.90 4.15 17.44
C SER A 83 20.42 5.58 17.67
N ARG A 84 19.64 5.76 18.76
CA ARG A 84 19.20 7.08 19.25
C ARG A 84 20.39 8.04 19.40
N PHE A 85 21.58 7.51 19.63
CA PHE A 85 22.84 8.27 19.74
C PHE A 85 23.35 8.83 18.40
N LEU A 86 23.09 8.19 17.26
CA LEU A 86 23.62 8.62 15.95
C LEU A 86 22.83 9.81 15.41
N PHE A 87 21.51 9.85 15.68
CA PHE A 87 20.69 11.03 15.49
C PHE A 87 20.92 12.13 16.54
N ALA A 88 21.30 11.77 17.78
CA ALA A 88 21.74 12.74 18.77
C ALA A 88 23.08 13.42 18.39
N GLY A 89 23.98 12.72 17.69
CA GLY A 89 25.27 13.23 17.23
C GLY A 89 25.19 14.25 16.08
N LEU A 90 24.23 14.09 15.17
CA LEU A 90 23.87 15.15 14.20
C LEU A 90 23.18 16.36 14.88
N GLN A 91 22.78 16.21 16.14
CA GLN A 91 22.12 17.22 16.96
C GLN A 91 23.09 17.98 17.88
N SER A 92 24.39 17.61 17.88
CA SER A 92 25.43 18.16 18.75
C SER A 92 26.72 18.50 18.00
N THR A 93 26.66 19.45 17.08
CA THR A 93 27.79 20.38 16.88
C THR A 93 27.32 21.78 17.26
N PRO A 94 27.41 22.16 18.55
CA PRO A 94 27.46 23.57 18.87
C PRO A 94 28.83 24.07 18.40
N LEU A 95 28.88 24.80 17.29
CA LEU A 95 29.97 25.73 17.05
C LEU A 95 29.94 26.73 18.20
N SER A 96 30.78 26.52 19.21
CA SER A 96 31.09 27.54 20.19
C SER A 96 31.82 28.65 19.46
N SER A 97 31.12 29.73 19.14
CA SER A 97 31.75 31.04 19.01
C SER A 97 32.40 31.40 20.34
N GLN A 98 33.73 31.57 20.36
CA GLN A 98 34.40 32.80 20.78
C GLN A 98 35.90 32.54 21.04
N LYS A 99 36.75 33.22 20.27
CA LYS A 99 37.78 34.13 20.80
C LYS A 99 38.42 34.93 19.64
N ASP A 100 38.02 36.19 19.59
CA ASP A 100 38.85 37.41 19.53
C ASP A 100 40.10 37.44 18.64
N GLU A 101 40.04 38.40 17.70
CA GLU A 101 41.05 39.38 17.25
C GLU A 101 42.53 39.01 16.95
N GLU A 102 43.05 39.80 16.01
CA GLU A 102 44.45 39.93 15.55
C GLU A 102 45.01 38.88 14.58
N THR A 103 45.07 39.23 13.29
CA THR A 103 46.30 39.72 12.62
C THR A 103 46.13 39.67 11.10
N ALA A 104 46.37 40.81 10.45
CA ALA A 104 46.49 40.91 8.99
C ALA A 104 47.85 40.37 8.51
N GLU A 105 47.87 39.59 7.42
CA GLU A 105 48.70 39.82 6.20
C GLU A 105 48.86 38.56 5.33
N LYS A 106 48.67 38.76 4.00
CA LYS A 106 49.38 38.16 2.84
C LYS A 106 49.38 36.61 2.72
N SER A 107 48.93 35.98 1.63
CA SER A 107 49.40 36.16 0.26
C SER A 107 48.76 35.13 -0.71
N THR A 108 48.57 35.55 -1.97
CA THR A 108 48.65 34.80 -3.24
C THR A 108 47.92 33.45 -3.47
N GLY A 109 46.94 33.50 -4.39
CA GLY A 109 47.06 32.89 -5.72
C GLY A 109 46.88 31.37 -5.86
N GLY A 110 45.73 30.94 -6.40
CA GLY A 110 45.58 29.60 -6.96
C GLY A 110 44.14 29.21 -7.32
N LYS A 111 43.80 29.26 -8.61
CA LYS A 111 42.56 28.73 -9.21
C LYS A 111 42.28 27.28 -8.74
N LYS A 112 41.13 27.05 -8.12
CA LYS A 112 40.40 25.77 -8.12
C LYS A 112 38.93 26.07 -8.38
N LEU A 113 38.35 25.36 -9.34
CA LEU A 113 36.93 25.46 -9.70
C LEU A 113 36.06 25.10 -8.48
N ASP A 114 35.22 26.05 -8.05
CA ASP A 114 34.24 25.86 -6.98
C ASP A 114 33.01 25.10 -7.49
N LEU A 115 32.98 23.79 -7.22
CA LEU A 115 31.76 22.97 -7.17
C LEU A 115 30.95 23.26 -5.88
N ARG A 116 30.78 24.54 -5.52
CA ARG A 116 30.16 24.98 -4.25
C ARG A 116 29.12 26.10 -4.41
N ALA A 117 28.23 25.97 -5.39
CA ALA A 117 27.14 26.93 -5.60
C ALA A 117 25.71 26.36 -5.48
N VAL A 118 25.51 25.17 -4.88
CA VAL A 118 24.16 24.62 -4.61
C VAL A 118 23.98 24.08 -3.17
N SER A 119 24.89 24.39 -2.23
CA SER A 119 24.71 23.97 -0.82
C SER A 119 24.27 25.09 0.14
N SER A 120 23.99 26.31 -0.36
CA SER A 120 23.61 27.46 0.49
C SER A 120 22.13 27.83 0.46
N GLN A 121 21.29 27.16 -0.34
CA GLN A 121 19.82 27.36 -0.32
C GLN A 121 19.03 26.27 0.44
N ALA A 122 19.69 25.20 0.91
CA ALA A 122 19.04 24.19 1.75
C ALA A 122 18.86 24.63 3.23
N ASN A 123 19.59 25.66 3.67
CA ASN A 123 19.51 26.14 5.05
C ASN A 123 18.28 27.01 5.34
N GLY A 124 17.54 27.47 4.32
CA GLY A 124 16.38 28.35 4.51
C GLY A 124 15.07 27.64 4.92
N ILE A 125 14.96 26.32 4.73
CA ILE A 125 13.72 25.56 4.99
C ILE A 125 13.78 24.84 6.35
N VAL A 126 14.98 24.56 6.86
CA VAL A 126 15.17 23.80 8.11
C VAL A 126 15.03 24.68 9.36
N ASP A 127 15.17 26.00 9.22
CA ASP A 127 15.10 26.96 10.34
C ASP A 127 13.67 27.31 10.79
N ASP A 128 12.62 26.87 10.08
CA ASP A 128 11.23 27.26 10.38
C ASP A 128 10.53 26.39 11.46
N PHE A 129 11.18 25.28 11.88
CA PHE A 129 10.67 24.43 12.95
C PHE A 129 11.55 24.51 14.21
N PRO A 130 11.16 25.27 15.25
CA PRO A 130 11.95 25.36 16.47
C PRO A 130 12.09 23.99 17.15
N LYS A 131 13.32 23.65 17.55
CA LYS A 131 13.65 22.39 18.23
C LYS A 131 12.76 22.20 19.46
N ARG A 132 11.96 21.12 19.47
CA ARG A 132 11.03 20.81 20.57
C ARG A 132 11.73 20.07 21.70
N SER A 133 11.45 20.48 22.93
CA SER A 133 11.85 19.71 24.12
C SER A 133 11.13 18.36 24.17
N TYR A 134 11.72 17.33 24.81
CA TYR A 134 11.12 16.00 24.95
C TYR A 134 9.69 16.02 25.51
N ARG A 135 9.40 16.94 26.45
CA ARG A 135 8.06 17.17 27.00
C ARG A 135 7.07 17.84 26.01
N GLN A 136 7.58 18.56 25.02
CA GLN A 136 6.78 19.16 23.95
C GLN A 136 6.52 18.17 22.80
N ILE A 137 7.39 17.18 22.59
CA ILE A 137 7.18 16.06 21.64
C ILE A 137 6.10 15.11 22.18
N LEU A 138 6.09 14.86 23.49
CA LEU A 138 5.07 14.03 24.16
C LEU A 138 3.69 14.69 24.25
N LYS A 139 3.52 15.95 23.81
CA LYS A 139 2.18 16.56 23.77
C LYS A 139 1.36 15.91 22.63
N PRO A 140 0.22 15.28 22.93
CA PRO A 140 -0.56 14.56 21.91
C PRO A 140 -1.18 15.47 20.85
N TRP A 141 -1.27 16.79 21.12
CA TRP A 141 -1.88 17.76 20.21
C TRP A 141 -0.98 18.99 20.11
N VAL A 142 -0.52 19.28 18.90
CA VAL A 142 0.22 20.52 18.61
C VAL A 142 -0.54 21.29 17.54
N LYS A 143 -1.07 22.45 17.94
CA LYS A 143 -1.74 23.38 17.02
C LYS A 143 -0.72 24.34 16.46
N TYR A 144 -0.56 24.36 15.15
CA TYR A 144 0.19 25.40 14.45
C TYR A 144 -0.76 26.56 14.13
N PRO A 145 -0.40 27.82 14.40
CA PRO A 145 -1.23 28.99 14.08
C PRO A 145 -1.57 29.12 12.58
N GLN A 146 -0.71 28.57 11.72
CA GLN A 146 -0.86 28.53 10.27
C GLN A 146 -1.90 27.50 9.81
N ASN A 147 -2.24 26.52 10.66
CA ASN A 147 -3.14 25.42 10.29
C ASN A 147 -4.58 25.81 10.64
N LYS A 148 -5.33 26.31 9.64
CA LYS A 148 -6.72 26.77 9.79
C LYS A 148 -7.74 25.62 9.93
N THR A 149 -7.28 24.39 9.78
CA THR A 149 -8.11 23.18 9.67
C THR A 149 -8.36 22.56 11.05
N SER A 150 -9.64 22.34 11.38
CA SER A 150 -10.04 21.70 12.63
C SER A 150 -9.83 20.18 12.57
N PHE A 151 -9.54 19.54 13.70
CA PHE A 151 -9.48 18.07 13.79
C PHE A 151 -10.77 17.40 13.27
N TRP A 152 -11.93 17.99 13.58
CA TRP A 152 -13.23 17.50 13.09
C TRP A 152 -13.37 17.59 11.57
N GLN A 153 -12.76 18.60 10.94
CA GLN A 153 -12.72 18.67 9.48
C GLN A 153 -11.89 17.51 8.94
N TYR A 154 -10.68 17.26 9.46
CA TYR A 154 -9.86 16.12 9.04
C TYR A 154 -10.58 14.78 9.19
N PHE A 155 -11.34 14.60 10.27
CA PHE A 155 -12.15 13.40 10.48
C PHE A 155 -13.31 13.26 9.47
N LEU A 156 -13.96 14.37 9.11
CA LEU A 156 -15.07 14.38 8.16
C LEU A 156 -14.63 14.34 6.68
N ARG A 157 -13.36 14.66 6.38
CA ARG A 157 -12.82 14.71 5.01
C ARG A 157 -12.99 13.42 4.22
N PRO A 158 -12.66 12.23 4.74
CA PRO A 158 -12.89 10.97 4.01
C PRO A 158 -14.34 10.82 3.58
N PHE A 159 -15.32 11.17 4.43
CA PHE A 159 -16.75 11.06 4.12
C PHE A 159 -17.21 12.01 3.00
N PHE A 160 -16.55 13.16 2.85
CA PHE A 160 -16.83 14.05 1.71
C PHE A 160 -16.37 13.44 0.39
N LEU A 161 -15.24 12.73 0.39
CA LEU A 161 -14.68 12.06 -0.80
C LEU A 161 -15.55 10.88 -1.28
N TRP A 162 -16.37 10.30 -0.41
CA TRP A 162 -17.41 9.34 -0.81
C TRP A 162 -18.47 9.95 -1.73
N GLY A 163 -18.60 11.28 -1.79
CA GLY A 163 -19.46 11.96 -2.75
C GLY A 163 -18.92 11.99 -4.19
N LEU A 164 -17.70 11.48 -4.42
CA LEU A 164 -17.06 11.45 -5.73
C LEU A 164 -17.20 10.05 -6.35
N PRO A 165 -17.99 9.88 -7.44
CA PRO A 165 -18.22 8.57 -8.04
C PRO A 165 -16.93 7.90 -8.53
N ASN A 166 -15.94 8.70 -8.99
CA ASN A 166 -14.63 8.19 -9.40
C ASN A 166 -13.91 7.48 -8.25
N VAL A 167 -13.94 8.07 -7.05
CA VAL A 167 -13.26 7.53 -5.87
C VAL A 167 -14.00 6.30 -5.36
N VAL A 168 -15.34 6.34 -5.34
CA VAL A 168 -16.16 5.22 -4.88
C VAL A 168 -15.97 3.98 -5.75
N ILE A 169 -15.99 4.12 -7.08
CA ILE A 169 -15.78 2.97 -7.97
C ILE A 169 -14.35 2.44 -7.84
N ALA A 170 -13.35 3.31 -7.74
CA ALA A 170 -11.98 2.89 -7.45
C ALA A 170 -11.87 2.16 -6.10
N ALA A 171 -12.59 2.61 -5.08
CA ALA A 171 -12.66 1.96 -3.77
C ALA A 171 -13.31 0.58 -3.85
N PHE A 172 -14.34 0.41 -4.66
CA PHE A 172 -14.95 -0.91 -4.89
C PHE A 172 -13.98 -1.87 -5.61
N ILE A 173 -13.30 -1.42 -6.66
CA ILE A 173 -12.29 -2.24 -7.36
C ILE A 173 -11.18 -2.66 -6.38
N TYR A 174 -10.71 -1.72 -5.55
CA TYR A 174 -9.71 -2.01 -4.53
C TYR A 174 -10.22 -3.00 -3.48
N ALA A 175 -11.45 -2.82 -2.99
CA ALA A 175 -12.07 -3.66 -1.97
C ALA A 175 -12.25 -5.11 -2.43
N PHE A 176 -12.82 -5.30 -3.62
CA PHE A 176 -12.99 -6.63 -4.22
C PHE A 176 -11.67 -7.24 -4.69
N GLY A 177 -10.70 -6.43 -5.12
CA GLY A 177 -9.32 -6.87 -5.35
C GLY A 177 -8.70 -7.49 -4.09
N ALA A 178 -8.85 -6.82 -2.95
CA ALA A 178 -8.34 -7.27 -1.67
C ALA A 178 -9.01 -8.56 -1.14
N THR A 179 -10.21 -8.88 -1.61
CA THR A 179 -10.95 -10.10 -1.23
C THR A 179 -10.16 -11.38 -1.51
N ALA A 180 -9.42 -11.44 -2.62
CA ALA A 180 -8.75 -12.67 -3.05
C ALA A 180 -7.77 -13.21 -2.01
N GLY A 181 -6.99 -12.32 -1.38
CA GLY A 181 -6.06 -12.68 -0.31
C GLY A 181 -6.79 -13.14 0.94
N ILE A 182 -7.87 -12.47 1.35
CA ILE A 182 -8.58 -12.81 2.58
C ILE A 182 -9.27 -14.16 2.48
N VAL A 183 -9.95 -14.41 1.35
CA VAL A 183 -10.59 -15.70 1.09
C VAL A 183 -9.51 -16.79 1.08
N SER A 184 -8.43 -16.61 0.31
CA SER A 184 -7.34 -17.59 0.23
C SER A 184 -6.68 -17.87 1.57
N PHE A 185 -6.36 -16.84 2.37
CA PHE A 185 -5.71 -17.00 3.68
C PHE A 185 -6.61 -17.73 4.69
N ASN A 186 -7.92 -17.54 4.62
CA ASN A 186 -8.86 -18.21 5.51
C ASN A 186 -9.11 -19.67 5.14
N THR A 187 -9.10 -20.03 3.84
CA THR A 187 -9.53 -21.36 3.38
C THR A 187 -8.38 -22.30 3.03
N ILE A 188 -7.18 -21.78 2.73
CA ILE A 188 -6.06 -22.61 2.26
C ILE A 188 -5.62 -23.67 3.27
N SER A 189 -5.62 -23.34 4.56
CA SER A 189 -5.19 -24.29 5.59
C SER A 189 -6.17 -25.44 5.66
N GLU A 190 -7.47 -25.14 5.69
CA GLU A 190 -8.56 -26.12 5.75
C GLU A 190 -8.49 -27.09 4.56
N ILE A 191 -8.49 -26.55 3.34
CA ILE A 191 -8.47 -27.34 2.09
C ILE A 191 -7.27 -28.29 2.02
N LEU A 192 -6.08 -27.84 2.45
CA LEU A 192 -4.86 -28.64 2.33
C LEU A 192 -4.65 -29.62 3.49
N THR A 193 -5.20 -29.33 4.68
CA THR A 193 -5.11 -30.23 5.83
C THR A 193 -6.15 -31.34 5.80
N GLU A 194 -7.31 -31.11 5.17
CA GLU A 194 -8.36 -32.11 5.05
C GLU A 194 -8.04 -33.20 3.99
N PRO A 195 -8.67 -34.38 4.07
CA PRO A 195 -8.63 -35.37 3.00
C PRO A 195 -9.12 -34.75 1.69
N PRO A 196 -8.46 -34.98 0.54
CA PRO A 196 -7.47 -36.04 0.25
C PRO A 196 -5.99 -35.66 0.43
N TYR A 197 -5.66 -34.38 0.65
CA TYR A 197 -4.27 -33.92 0.61
C TYR A 197 -3.50 -34.25 1.90
N ASN A 198 -4.16 -34.15 3.06
CA ASN A 198 -3.57 -34.47 4.37
C ASN A 198 -2.17 -33.84 4.59
N PHE A 199 -1.97 -32.58 4.16
CA PHE A 199 -0.69 -31.90 4.30
C PHE A 199 -0.43 -31.52 5.76
N SER A 200 0.82 -31.66 6.20
CA SER A 200 1.27 -31.09 7.47
C SER A 200 1.32 -29.56 7.39
N THR A 201 1.31 -28.88 8.53
CA THR A 201 1.25 -27.40 8.53
C THR A 201 2.48 -26.76 7.88
N THR A 202 3.62 -27.45 7.89
CA THR A 202 4.83 -27.09 7.14
C THR A 202 4.58 -27.11 5.63
N HIS A 203 3.98 -28.19 5.09
CA HIS A 203 3.71 -28.30 3.66
C HIS A 203 2.65 -27.29 3.20
N THR A 204 1.62 -27.05 4.01
CA THR A 204 0.64 -25.98 3.79
C THR A 204 1.31 -24.60 3.73
N GLY A 205 2.28 -24.34 4.63
CA GLY A 205 3.08 -23.12 4.64
C GLY A 205 3.94 -22.91 3.38
N LEU A 206 4.37 -23.99 2.72
CA LEU A 206 5.12 -23.94 1.46
C LEU A 206 4.24 -23.55 0.27
N VAL A 207 2.94 -23.83 0.29
CA VAL A 207 2.03 -23.43 -0.80
C VAL A 207 1.93 -21.90 -0.92
N PHE A 208 2.22 -21.14 0.14
CA PHE A 208 2.33 -19.68 0.06
C PHE A 208 3.48 -19.18 -0.83
N PHE A 209 4.46 -20.02 -1.18
CA PHE A 209 5.42 -19.65 -2.23
C PHE A 209 4.75 -19.51 -3.60
N ALA A 210 3.63 -20.20 -3.86
CA ALA A 210 2.84 -19.97 -5.06
C ALA A 210 2.18 -18.57 -5.05
N ALA A 211 1.77 -18.09 -3.87
CA ALA A 211 1.33 -16.70 -3.70
C ALA A 211 2.47 -15.70 -3.97
N LEU A 212 3.71 -16.03 -3.61
CA LEU A 212 4.88 -15.19 -3.92
C LEU A 212 5.14 -15.07 -5.42
N ILE A 213 5.03 -16.17 -6.14
CA ILE A 213 5.10 -16.16 -7.61
C ILE A 213 3.97 -15.29 -8.16
N GLY A 214 2.77 -15.41 -7.59
CA GLY A 214 1.64 -14.55 -7.90
C GLY A 214 1.93 -13.05 -7.70
N ASP A 215 2.51 -12.68 -6.56
CA ASP A 215 2.92 -11.31 -6.25
C ASP A 215 3.98 -10.78 -7.24
N ILE A 216 4.96 -11.60 -7.64
CA ILE A 216 5.98 -11.22 -8.63
C ILE A 216 5.34 -10.95 -10.00
N ILE A 217 4.39 -11.78 -10.42
CA ILE A 217 3.64 -11.59 -11.67
C ILE A 217 2.81 -10.31 -11.59
N GLY A 218 2.07 -10.10 -10.49
CA GLY A 218 1.28 -8.88 -10.28
C GLY A 218 2.13 -7.61 -10.25
N TRP A 219 3.29 -7.67 -9.59
CA TRP A 219 4.29 -6.60 -9.60
C TRP A 219 4.80 -6.29 -11.00
N GLY A 220 5.15 -7.32 -11.78
CA GLY A 220 5.59 -7.17 -13.17
C GLY A 220 4.53 -6.50 -14.04
N ILE A 221 3.27 -6.92 -13.93
CA ILE A 221 2.15 -6.29 -14.64
C ILE A 221 1.96 -4.83 -14.20
N GLY A 222 2.13 -4.52 -12.91
CA GLY A 222 2.13 -3.15 -12.40
C GLY A 222 3.21 -2.26 -13.02
N VAL A 223 4.43 -2.78 -13.20
CA VAL A 223 5.52 -2.06 -13.88
C VAL A 223 5.20 -1.85 -15.36
N ILE A 224 4.66 -2.87 -16.03
CA ILE A 224 4.22 -2.77 -17.43
C ILE A 224 3.09 -1.74 -17.57
N SER A 225 2.19 -1.67 -16.58
CA SER A 225 1.09 -0.68 -16.54
C SER A 225 1.60 0.75 -16.60
N ASP A 226 2.64 1.09 -15.84
CA ASP A 226 3.24 2.42 -15.92
C ASP A 226 3.86 2.71 -17.30
N GLN A 227 4.46 1.72 -17.95
CA GLN A 227 5.01 1.87 -19.31
C GLN A 227 3.90 2.07 -20.35
N VAL A 228 2.81 1.30 -20.27
CA VAL A 228 1.66 1.41 -21.16
C VAL A 228 1.02 2.80 -21.05
N VAL A 229 0.93 3.35 -19.84
CA VAL A 229 0.42 4.71 -19.62
C VAL A 229 1.30 5.76 -20.28
N ILE A 230 2.63 5.63 -20.19
CA ILE A 230 3.56 6.54 -20.85
C ILE A 230 3.43 6.43 -22.36
N ALA A 231 3.31 5.20 -22.90
CA ALA A 231 3.13 4.97 -24.32
C ALA A 231 1.81 5.59 -24.83
N LEU A 232 0.70 5.40 -24.12
CA LEU A 232 -0.60 5.99 -24.44
C LEU A 232 -0.57 7.52 -24.34
N ALA A 233 0.10 8.08 -23.33
CA ALA A 233 0.25 9.53 -23.20
C ALA A 233 1.07 10.13 -24.36
N ARG A 234 2.13 9.44 -24.81
CA ARG A 234 2.91 9.86 -25.98
C ARG A 234 2.08 9.86 -27.27
N HIS A 235 1.22 8.85 -27.42
CA HIS A 235 0.31 8.77 -28.57
C HIS A 235 -0.81 9.82 -28.52
N ASN A 236 -1.21 10.26 -27.32
CA ASN A 236 -2.25 11.28 -27.10
C ASN A 236 -1.70 12.72 -27.07
N GLY A 237 -0.63 13.01 -27.83
CA GLY A 237 -0.06 14.36 -27.92
C GLY A 237 0.68 14.84 -26.66
N GLY A 238 1.00 13.93 -25.72
CA GLY A 238 1.71 14.25 -24.47
C GLY A 238 0.81 14.41 -23.25
N ASP A 239 -0.52 14.41 -23.41
CA ASP A 239 -1.46 14.57 -22.31
C ASP A 239 -1.68 13.26 -21.55
N LYS A 240 -1.18 13.22 -20.31
CA LYS A 240 -1.34 12.08 -19.40
C LYS A 240 -2.69 12.15 -18.67
N GLU A 241 -3.62 11.28 -19.07
CA GLU A 241 -4.89 11.10 -18.38
C GLU A 241 -4.83 9.92 -17.40
N PRO A 242 -5.36 10.05 -16.16
CA PRO A 242 -5.36 8.95 -15.19
C PRO A 242 -6.19 7.74 -15.66
N GLU A 243 -7.19 7.95 -16.52
CA GLU A 243 -8.05 6.91 -17.08
C GLU A 243 -7.30 5.91 -17.97
N MET A 244 -6.15 6.29 -18.54
CA MET A 244 -5.32 5.40 -19.37
C MET A 244 -4.80 4.18 -18.60
N ARG A 245 -4.73 4.25 -17.26
CA ARG A 245 -4.34 3.12 -16.39
C ARG A 245 -5.38 2.01 -16.34
N LEU A 246 -6.66 2.35 -16.54
CA LEU A 246 -7.77 1.40 -16.37
C LEU A 246 -7.78 0.31 -17.46
N TYR A 247 -7.12 0.54 -18.61
CA TYR A 247 -6.94 -0.49 -19.64
C TYR A 247 -6.14 -1.69 -19.13
N MET A 248 -5.29 -1.48 -18.12
CA MET A 248 -4.53 -2.56 -17.50
C MET A 248 -5.39 -3.42 -16.57
N LEU A 249 -6.68 -3.15 -16.40
CA LEU A 249 -7.58 -4.07 -15.70
C LEU A 249 -8.03 -5.26 -16.55
N VAL A 250 -7.72 -5.27 -17.85
CA VAL A 250 -8.01 -6.42 -18.73
C VAL A 250 -7.22 -7.68 -18.34
N PRO A 251 -5.88 -7.65 -18.18
CA PRO A 251 -5.14 -8.80 -17.66
C PRO A 251 -5.61 -9.21 -16.26
N CYS A 252 -5.88 -8.23 -15.40
CA CYS A 252 -6.52 -8.42 -14.10
C CYS A 252 -7.79 -9.29 -14.18
N PHE A 253 -8.71 -8.97 -15.09
CA PHE A 253 -9.95 -9.73 -15.30
C PHE A 253 -9.68 -11.20 -15.63
N VAL A 254 -8.71 -11.49 -16.50
CA VAL A 254 -8.36 -12.86 -16.88
C VAL A 254 -7.76 -13.62 -15.70
N LEU A 255 -6.85 -12.99 -14.96
CA LEU A 255 -6.21 -13.60 -13.79
C LEU A 255 -7.21 -13.86 -12.66
N ALA A 256 -8.16 -12.95 -12.43
CA ALA A 256 -9.27 -13.20 -11.50
C ALA A 256 -10.10 -14.41 -11.93
N ALA A 257 -10.57 -14.44 -13.18
CA ALA A 257 -11.42 -15.51 -13.68
C ALA A 257 -10.72 -16.87 -13.55
N VAL A 258 -9.46 -16.98 -14.00
CA VAL A 258 -8.69 -18.22 -13.91
C VAL A 258 -8.39 -18.59 -12.46
N GLY A 259 -7.97 -17.62 -11.64
CA GLY A 259 -7.59 -17.87 -10.26
C GLY A 259 -8.73 -18.42 -9.41
N TYR A 260 -9.88 -17.73 -9.39
CA TYR A 260 -11.04 -18.15 -8.60
C TYR A 260 -11.62 -19.48 -9.08
N MET A 261 -11.63 -19.74 -10.41
CA MET A 261 -12.12 -21.02 -10.94
C MET A 261 -11.19 -22.18 -10.61
N LEU A 262 -9.87 -22.03 -10.84
CA LEU A 262 -8.90 -23.09 -10.54
C LEU A 262 -8.82 -23.39 -9.05
N TYR A 263 -8.89 -22.37 -8.19
CA TYR A 263 -8.86 -22.54 -6.75
C TYR A 263 -10.14 -23.23 -6.24
N GLY A 264 -11.31 -22.72 -6.63
CA GLY A 264 -12.60 -23.25 -6.17
C GLY A 264 -12.91 -24.65 -6.68
N TRP A 265 -12.89 -24.84 -7.99
CA TRP A 265 -13.18 -26.14 -8.59
C TRP A 265 -12.06 -27.12 -8.35
N GLY A 266 -10.80 -26.67 -8.31
CA GLY A 266 -9.67 -27.53 -7.95
C GLY A 266 -9.80 -28.13 -6.54
N ALA A 267 -10.28 -27.33 -5.57
CA ALA A 267 -10.60 -27.81 -4.23
C ALA A 267 -11.82 -28.75 -4.22
N GLN A 268 -12.89 -28.40 -4.96
CA GLN A 268 -14.12 -29.20 -4.99
C GLN A 268 -13.94 -30.58 -5.67
N THR A 269 -13.14 -30.65 -6.74
CA THR A 269 -12.90 -31.88 -7.48
C THR A 269 -11.68 -32.64 -6.98
N GLU A 270 -11.09 -32.22 -5.86
CA GLU A 270 -9.92 -32.89 -5.27
C GLU A 270 -8.76 -33.03 -6.27
N ALA A 271 -8.54 -32.01 -7.11
CA ALA A 271 -7.55 -32.04 -8.18
C ALA A 271 -6.11 -32.10 -7.64
N HIS A 272 -5.10 -32.30 -8.48
CA HIS A 272 -3.72 -32.26 -8.01
C HIS A 272 -3.40 -30.90 -7.32
N TRP A 273 -2.67 -30.91 -6.20
CA TRP A 273 -2.40 -29.71 -5.37
C TRP A 273 -1.80 -28.52 -6.16
N ILE A 274 -1.11 -28.81 -7.27
CA ILE A 274 -0.55 -27.82 -8.20
C ILE A 274 -1.66 -26.93 -8.79
N THR A 275 -2.84 -27.47 -9.07
CA THR A 275 -3.99 -26.70 -9.58
C THR A 275 -4.42 -25.63 -8.57
N ILE A 276 -4.47 -26.00 -7.29
CA ILE A 276 -4.78 -25.09 -6.19
C ILE A 276 -3.68 -24.03 -6.04
N ALA A 277 -2.41 -24.45 -6.14
CA ALA A 277 -1.27 -23.53 -6.08
C ALA A 277 -1.27 -22.50 -7.22
N ILE A 278 -1.55 -22.93 -8.47
CA ILE A 278 -1.69 -22.03 -9.63
C ILE A 278 -2.89 -21.10 -9.44
N GLY A 279 -4.02 -21.62 -8.92
CA GLY A 279 -5.20 -20.83 -8.59
C GLY A 279 -4.90 -19.71 -7.60
N ILE A 280 -4.23 -20.04 -6.49
CA ILE A 280 -3.79 -19.05 -5.48
C ILE A 280 -2.84 -18.02 -6.10
N GLY A 281 -1.84 -18.48 -6.87
CA GLY A 281 -0.91 -17.58 -7.55
C GLY A 281 -1.63 -16.56 -8.42
N ALA A 282 -2.56 -17.00 -9.27
CA ALA A 282 -3.36 -16.12 -10.12
C ALA A 282 -4.31 -15.19 -9.33
N MET A 283 -4.93 -15.69 -8.26
CA MET A 283 -5.78 -14.88 -7.36
C MET A 283 -5.00 -13.73 -6.71
N ILE A 284 -3.79 -14.03 -6.23
CA ILE A 284 -2.90 -13.05 -5.59
C ILE A 284 -2.33 -12.07 -6.62
N SER A 285 -1.95 -12.53 -7.82
CA SER A 285 -1.55 -11.64 -8.93
C SER A 285 -2.62 -10.60 -9.24
N HIS A 286 -3.87 -11.05 -9.40
CA HIS A 286 -5.01 -10.17 -9.61
C HIS A 286 -5.19 -9.17 -8.45
N GLN A 287 -5.09 -9.63 -7.20
CA GLN A 287 -5.21 -8.75 -6.03
C GLN A 287 -4.21 -7.60 -6.10
N VAL A 288 -2.93 -7.90 -6.35
CA VAL A 288 -1.87 -6.88 -6.40
C VAL A 288 -2.15 -5.88 -7.50
N GLU A 289 -2.53 -6.36 -8.69
CA GLU A 289 -2.81 -5.54 -9.84
C GLU A 289 -4.03 -4.62 -9.63
N ALA A 290 -5.16 -5.16 -9.19
CA ALA A 290 -6.38 -4.41 -8.92
C ALA A 290 -6.17 -3.32 -7.87
N CYS A 291 -5.52 -3.67 -6.74
CA CYS A 291 -5.24 -2.73 -5.67
C CYS A 291 -4.27 -1.62 -6.13
N THR A 292 -3.25 -1.97 -6.91
CA THR A 292 -2.27 -1.00 -7.41
C THR A 292 -2.91 -0.03 -8.40
N ILE A 293 -3.66 -0.54 -9.38
CA ILE A 293 -4.32 0.30 -10.40
C ILE A 293 -5.36 1.21 -9.74
N ALA A 294 -6.18 0.69 -8.83
CA ALA A 294 -7.20 1.48 -8.14
C ALA A 294 -6.59 2.62 -7.30
N THR A 295 -5.54 2.33 -6.54
CA THR A 295 -4.82 3.33 -5.72
C THR A 295 -4.16 4.37 -6.62
N ALA A 296 -3.46 3.93 -7.67
CA ALA A 296 -2.76 4.80 -8.61
C ALA A 296 -3.71 5.66 -9.46
N TYR A 297 -4.91 5.16 -9.76
CA TYR A 297 -5.99 5.91 -10.41
C TYR A 297 -6.55 6.99 -9.47
N ALA A 298 -6.92 6.63 -8.24
CA ALA A 298 -7.46 7.57 -7.26
C ALA A 298 -6.48 8.73 -7.01
N MET A 299 -5.20 8.42 -6.77
CA MET A 299 -4.15 9.42 -6.60
C MET A 299 -3.93 10.28 -7.85
N GLY A 300 -4.06 9.71 -9.04
CA GLY A 300 -3.93 10.43 -10.31
C GLY A 300 -5.10 11.39 -10.59
N CYS A 301 -6.31 11.10 -10.09
CA CYS A 301 -7.47 11.96 -10.29
C CYS A 301 -7.43 13.24 -9.44
N PHE A 302 -6.90 13.18 -8.21
CA PHE A 302 -6.90 14.29 -7.26
C PHE A 302 -5.52 14.47 -6.58
N PRO A 303 -4.56 15.09 -7.27
CA PRO A 303 -3.20 15.31 -6.76
C PRO A 303 -3.18 16.40 -5.69
N GLY A 304 -3.02 16.02 -4.43
CA GLY A 304 -3.01 16.94 -3.27
C GLY A 304 -3.78 16.40 -2.05
N ILE A 305 -4.69 15.47 -2.29
CA ILE A 305 -5.50 14.78 -1.26
C ILE A 305 -5.22 13.27 -1.22
N SER A 306 -4.04 12.86 -1.69
CA SER A 306 -3.67 11.46 -1.85
C SER A 306 -3.75 10.67 -0.54
N GLY A 307 -3.41 11.30 0.59
CA GLY A 307 -3.49 10.67 1.92
C GLY A 307 -4.94 10.37 2.32
N GLU A 308 -5.85 11.34 2.17
CA GLU A 308 -7.27 11.13 2.45
C GLU A 308 -7.91 10.08 1.52
N LEU A 309 -7.47 10.01 0.26
CA LEU A 309 -7.93 9.02 -0.70
C LEU A 309 -7.56 7.58 -0.29
N VAL A 310 -6.30 7.36 0.11
CA VAL A 310 -5.86 6.01 0.54
C VAL A 310 -6.66 5.54 1.75
N VAL A 311 -6.99 6.45 2.68
CA VAL A 311 -7.86 6.13 3.83
C VAL A 311 -9.24 5.68 3.36
N VAL A 312 -9.85 6.36 2.39
CA VAL A 312 -11.15 5.97 1.84
C VAL A 312 -11.11 4.58 1.20
N LEU A 313 -10.06 4.29 0.40
CA LEU A 313 -9.85 2.98 -0.20
C LEU A 313 -9.73 1.89 0.88
N ALA A 314 -8.92 2.14 1.92
CA ALA A 314 -8.70 1.21 3.02
C ALA A 314 -9.97 0.98 3.86
N MET A 315 -10.76 2.03 4.13
CA MET A 315 -12.04 1.93 4.84
C MET A 315 -13.04 1.06 4.05
N CYS A 316 -13.20 1.34 2.76
CA CYS A 316 -14.10 0.56 1.89
C CYS A 316 -13.67 -0.90 1.82
N SER A 317 -12.38 -1.14 1.62
CA SER A 317 -11.78 -2.49 1.64
C SER A 317 -12.07 -3.22 2.94
N SER A 318 -11.81 -2.58 4.07
CA SER A 318 -12.00 -3.20 5.39
C SER A 318 -13.46 -3.57 5.64
N MET A 319 -14.42 -2.74 5.22
CA MET A 319 -15.85 -3.03 5.37
C MET A 319 -16.28 -4.24 4.54
N VAL A 320 -15.91 -4.28 3.26
CA VAL A 320 -16.24 -5.38 2.35
C VAL A 320 -15.58 -6.68 2.82
N ASN A 321 -14.30 -6.60 3.15
CA ASN A 321 -13.52 -7.74 3.57
C ASN A 321 -13.94 -8.30 4.93
N PHE A 322 -14.42 -7.45 5.85
CA PHE A 322 -15.03 -7.90 7.09
C PHE A 322 -16.30 -8.72 6.82
N ALA A 323 -17.19 -8.20 5.95
CA ALA A 323 -18.41 -8.92 5.57
C ALA A 323 -18.08 -10.27 4.90
N ILE A 324 -17.11 -10.27 3.98
CA ILE A 324 -16.70 -11.49 3.27
C ILE A 324 -16.10 -12.50 4.25
N SER A 325 -15.18 -12.08 5.12
CA SER A 325 -14.54 -12.97 6.11
C SER A 325 -15.56 -13.71 6.98
N TYR A 326 -16.66 -13.05 7.36
CA TYR A 326 -17.73 -13.68 8.13
C TYR A 326 -18.62 -14.61 7.29
N SER A 327 -18.79 -14.31 6.01
CA SER A 327 -19.65 -15.09 5.10
C SER A 327 -18.98 -16.29 4.43
N VAL A 328 -17.65 -16.31 4.32
CA VAL A 328 -16.91 -17.34 3.55
C VAL A 328 -17.18 -18.74 4.09
N GLN A 329 -16.97 -18.94 5.39
CA GLN A 329 -17.13 -20.24 6.05
C GLN A 329 -18.56 -20.81 5.94
N PRO A 330 -19.62 -20.10 6.37
CA PRO A 330 -20.99 -20.62 6.24
C PRO A 330 -21.43 -20.80 4.78
N PHE A 331 -20.84 -20.05 3.83
CA PHE A 331 -21.14 -20.23 2.43
C PHE A 331 -20.49 -21.50 1.85
N ILE A 332 -19.25 -21.80 2.26
CA ILE A 332 -18.57 -23.07 1.91
C ILE A 332 -19.37 -24.25 2.44
N GLU A 333 -19.82 -24.20 3.69
CA GLU A 333 -20.65 -25.27 4.28
C GLU A 333 -21.97 -25.50 3.51
N ALA A 334 -22.57 -24.44 2.95
CA ALA A 334 -23.84 -24.53 2.25
C ALA A 334 -23.73 -24.91 0.76
N ALA A 335 -22.70 -24.41 0.06
CA ALA A 335 -22.59 -24.50 -1.40
C ALA A 335 -21.32 -25.23 -1.91
N GLY A 336 -20.41 -25.58 -1.00
CA GLY A 336 -19.09 -26.13 -1.32
C GLY A 336 -18.10 -25.08 -1.79
N TYR A 337 -16.84 -25.48 -1.92
CA TYR A 337 -15.74 -24.60 -2.36
C TYR A 337 -15.94 -24.11 -3.80
N GLY A 338 -16.42 -24.97 -4.71
CA GLY A 338 -16.55 -24.64 -6.14
C GLY A 338 -17.49 -23.45 -6.40
N TRP A 339 -18.72 -23.54 -5.92
CA TRP A 339 -19.72 -22.48 -6.11
C TRP A 339 -19.43 -21.23 -5.29
N THR A 340 -18.87 -21.39 -4.08
CA THR A 340 -18.51 -20.25 -3.23
C THR A 340 -17.43 -19.38 -3.90
N MET A 341 -16.34 -20.00 -4.37
CA MET A 341 -15.28 -19.26 -5.08
C MET A 341 -15.75 -18.73 -6.43
N THR A 342 -16.68 -19.42 -7.09
CA THR A 342 -17.30 -18.93 -8.34
C THR A 342 -18.10 -17.65 -8.10
N CYS A 343 -18.88 -17.61 -7.02
CA CYS A 343 -19.64 -16.43 -6.63
C CYS A 343 -18.72 -15.24 -6.33
N PHE A 344 -17.68 -15.45 -5.52
CA PHE A 344 -16.68 -14.40 -5.25
C PHE A 344 -15.94 -13.95 -6.52
N GLY A 345 -15.58 -14.90 -7.39
CA GLY A 345 -15.00 -14.60 -8.70
C GLY A 345 -15.91 -13.71 -9.54
N ILE A 346 -17.21 -14.00 -9.62
CA ILE A 346 -18.18 -13.17 -10.33
C ILE A 346 -18.28 -11.76 -9.72
N MET A 347 -18.32 -11.64 -8.39
CA MET A 347 -18.34 -10.33 -7.71
C MET A 347 -17.09 -9.49 -8.05
N VAL A 348 -15.93 -10.14 -8.08
CA VAL A 348 -14.67 -9.51 -8.47
C VAL A 348 -14.69 -9.08 -9.93
N LEU A 349 -15.13 -9.96 -10.84
CA LEU A 349 -15.24 -9.64 -12.27
C LEU A 349 -16.24 -8.50 -12.53
N LEU A 350 -17.35 -8.46 -11.78
CA LEU A 350 -18.30 -7.34 -11.83
C LEU A 350 -17.66 -6.04 -11.33
N SER A 351 -16.85 -6.09 -10.27
CA SER A 351 -16.11 -4.92 -9.79
C SER A 351 -15.14 -4.40 -10.85
N VAL A 352 -14.39 -5.27 -11.52
CA VAL A 352 -13.49 -4.91 -12.62
C VAL A 352 -14.28 -4.37 -13.82
N PHE A 353 -15.45 -4.93 -14.12
CA PHE A 353 -16.34 -4.42 -15.16
C PHE A 353 -16.79 -2.98 -14.89
N THR A 354 -16.95 -2.58 -13.62
CA THR A 354 -17.29 -1.18 -13.30
C THR A 354 -16.22 -0.17 -13.76
N ALA A 355 -14.97 -0.61 -13.98
CA ALA A 355 -13.92 0.23 -14.52
C ALA A 355 -14.20 0.74 -15.93
N ILE A 356 -15.01 0.02 -16.72
CA ILE A 356 -15.43 0.47 -18.06
C ILE A 356 -16.22 1.80 -17.96
N PHE A 357 -17.03 1.95 -16.91
CA PHE A 357 -17.73 3.21 -16.66
C PHE A 357 -16.76 4.34 -16.32
N LEU A 358 -15.67 4.05 -15.59
CA LEU A 358 -14.62 5.03 -15.32
C LEU A 358 -13.86 5.43 -16.58
N VAL A 359 -13.56 4.50 -17.49
CA VAL A 359 -12.93 4.83 -18.77
C VAL A 359 -13.85 5.74 -19.60
N ARG A 360 -15.15 5.47 -19.63
CA ARG A 360 -16.09 6.21 -20.49
C ARG A 360 -16.56 7.55 -19.92
N PHE A 361 -16.80 7.62 -18.61
CA PHE A 361 -17.41 8.76 -17.93
C PHE A 361 -16.50 9.43 -16.89
N GLY A 362 -15.40 8.80 -16.49
CA GLY A 362 -14.51 9.29 -15.43
C GLY A 362 -13.98 10.71 -15.70
N LYS A 363 -13.59 10.99 -16.96
CA LYS A 363 -13.17 12.33 -17.38
C LYS A 363 -14.27 13.38 -17.18
N LYS A 364 -15.52 13.05 -17.54
CA LYS A 364 -16.67 13.97 -17.37
C LYS A 364 -16.97 14.23 -15.90
N TRP A 365 -16.94 13.18 -15.08
CA TRP A 365 -17.19 13.29 -13.64
C TRP A 365 -16.08 14.05 -12.92
N ARG A 366 -14.82 13.88 -13.34
CA ARG A 366 -13.68 14.63 -12.80
C ARG A 366 -13.79 16.13 -13.11
N ILE A 367 -14.09 16.48 -14.36
CA ILE A 367 -14.25 17.88 -14.77
C ILE A 367 -15.45 18.53 -14.06
N ALA A 368 -16.59 17.83 -13.98
CA ALA A 368 -17.79 18.34 -13.32
C ALA A 368 -17.62 18.60 -11.82
N LYS A 369 -16.72 17.88 -11.14
CA LYS A 369 -16.43 18.04 -9.71
C LYS A 369 -15.13 18.79 -9.41
N GLY A 370 -14.39 19.21 -10.44
CA GLY A 370 -13.18 20.02 -10.32
C GLY A 370 -13.33 21.26 -9.43
N PRO A 371 -14.40 22.08 -9.56
CA PRO A 371 -14.57 23.26 -8.72
C PRO A 371 -14.66 22.95 -7.22
N ARG A 372 -15.31 21.84 -6.83
CA ARG A 372 -15.38 21.40 -5.42
C ARG A 372 -14.02 20.90 -4.91
N TYR A 373 -13.20 20.34 -5.80
CA TYR A 373 -11.85 19.93 -5.47
C TYR A 373 -10.92 21.13 -5.21
N TYR A 374 -10.98 22.16 -6.05
CA TYR A 374 -10.17 23.38 -5.82
C TYR A 374 -10.59 24.14 -4.57
N GLN A 375 -11.90 24.25 -4.30
CA GLN A 375 -12.39 24.78 -3.02
C GLN A 375 -11.85 24.00 -1.81
N PHE A 376 -11.76 22.68 -1.95
CA PHE A 376 -11.20 21.83 -0.91
C PHE A 376 -9.69 22.04 -0.71
N LEU A 377 -8.92 22.24 -1.78
CA LEU A 377 -7.50 22.55 -1.70
C LEU A 377 -7.24 23.91 -1.04
N ASP A 378 -8.05 24.93 -1.37
CA ASP A 378 -7.94 26.28 -0.81
C ASP A 378 -8.19 26.29 0.71
N GLU A 379 -9.06 25.41 1.23
CA GLU A 379 -9.26 25.21 2.68
C GLU A 379 -8.04 24.61 3.38
N VAL A 380 -7.16 23.90 2.66
CA VAL A 380 -5.95 23.25 3.22
C VAL A 380 -4.77 24.23 3.29
N GLY A 381 -4.86 25.40 2.63
CA GLY A 381 -3.72 26.32 2.50
C GLY A 381 -2.62 25.73 1.63
N GLY A 382 -3.00 25.10 0.51
CA GLY A 382 -2.08 24.56 -0.49
C GLY A 382 -1.36 25.63 -1.30
#